data_AF-A0AA46HUD8-F1
#
_entry.id   AF-A0AA46HUD8-F1
#
_cell.length_a   1.000
_cell.length_b   1.000
_cell.length_c   1.000
_cell.angle_alpha   90.00
_cell.angle_beta   90.00
_cell.angle_gamma   90.00
#
_symmetry.space_group_name_H-M   'P 1'
#
loop_
_entity.id
_entity.type
_entity.pdbx_description
1 polymer ?
#
loop_
_entity_poly.entity_id
_entity_poly.type
_entity_poly.pdbx_seq_one_letter_code
_entity_poly.pdbx_strand_id
1 'polypeptide(L)' 'MGQSKNKQISAALWKKIKPLLPQVKPSPKGGRPRLDDELALNG' A
#
# COMPACT_ATOMS: atom_id res chain seq x y z
N MET A 1 -2.60 2.86 -26.14
CA MET A 1 -2.20 3.17 -24.75
C MET A 1 -1.41 1.97 -24.24
N GLY A 2 -0.09 2.11 -24.12
CA GLY A 2 0.75 1.02 -23.62
C GLY A 2 0.34 0.70 -22.19
N GLN A 3 -0.05 -0.54 -21.95
CA GLN A 3 -0.21 -1.08 -20.60
C GLN A 3 1.12 -0.83 -19.89
N SER A 4 1.21 0.20 -19.05
CA SER A 4 2.26 0.23 -18.05
C SER A 4 2.04 -1.04 -17.26
N LYS A 5 2.90 -2.05 -17.46
CA LYS A 5 2.96 -3.25 -16.63
C LYS A 5 3.37 -2.77 -15.23
N ASN A 6 2.47 -2.07 -14.55
CA ASN A 6 2.57 -1.77 -13.14
C ASN A 6 2.68 -3.14 -12.50
N LYS A 7 3.88 -3.48 -12.03
CA LYS A 7 4.17 -4.78 -11.46
C LYS A 7 3.34 -4.87 -10.19
N GLN A 8 2.16 -5.47 -10.28
CA GLN A 8 1.37 -5.85 -9.13
C GLN A 8 2.26 -6.66 -8.20
N ILE A 9 2.19 -6.34 -6.92
CA ILE A 9 2.99 -7.01 -5.91
C ILE A 9 2.35 -8.36 -5.66
N SER A 10 3.14 -9.42 -5.79
CA SER A 10 2.65 -10.75 -5.43
C SER A 10 2.37 -10.84 -3.93
N ALA A 11 1.38 -11.65 -3.54
CA ALA A 11 1.05 -11.87 -2.12
C ALA A 11 2.26 -12.37 -1.31
N ALA A 12 3.16 -13.13 -1.93
CA ALA A 12 4.38 -13.61 -1.29
C ALA A 12 5.37 -12.48 -0.98
N LEU A 13 5.49 -11.51 -1.88
CA LEU A 13 6.33 -10.33 -1.65
C LEU A 13 5.69 -9.39 -0.62
N TRP A 14 4.37 -9.20 -0.68
CA TRP A 14 3.64 -8.39 0.29
C TRP A 14 3.82 -8.89 1.74
N LYS A 15 3.71 -10.20 1.97
CA LYS A 15 3.94 -10.80 3.30
C LYS A 15 5.32 -10.49 3.89
N LYS A 16 6.34 -10.30 3.04
CA LYS A 16 7.70 -9.94 3.45
C LYS A 16 7.84 -8.44 3.74
N ILE A 17 7.15 -7.59 2.99
CA ILE A 17 7.23 -6.12 3.11
C ILE A 17 6.38 -5.62 4.27
N LYS A 18 5.18 -6.16 4.47
CA LYS A 18 4.21 -5.72 5.49
C LYS A 18 4.82 -5.46 6.88
N PRO A 19 5.65 -6.34 7.48
CA PRO A 19 6.24 -6.08 8.79
C PRO A 19 7.32 -4.98 8.81
N LEU A 20 7.85 -4.60 7.64
CA LEU A 20 8.86 -3.55 7.50
C LEU A 20 8.23 -2.15 7.34
N LEU A 21 6.92 -2.08 7.11
CA LEU A 21 6.22 -0.81 6.96
C LEU A 21 6.11 -0.08 8.31
N PRO A 22 6.22 1.25 8.31
CA PRO A 22 6.07 2.03 9.54
C PRO A 22 4.65 1.91 10.08
N GLN A 23 4.50 1.91 11.41
CA GLN A 23 3.18 2.01 12.03
C GLN A 23 2.54 3.37 11.73
N VAL A 24 1.35 3.34 11.13
CA VAL A 24 0.60 4.55 10.79
C VAL A 24 -0.26 4.97 11.98
N LYS A 25 -0.10 6.22 12.43
CA LYS A 25 -0.98 6.85 13.42
C LYS A 25 -1.99 7.77 12.71
N PRO A 26 -3.30 7.68 13.02
CA PRO A 26 -4.28 8.59 12.45
C PRO A 26 -4.05 10.03 12.94
N SER A 27 -4.38 10.99 12.08
CA SER A 27 -4.29 12.42 12.43
C SER A 27 -5.34 12.77 13.50
N PRO A 28 -4.98 13.53 14.55
CA PRO A 28 -5.94 13.98 15.56
C PRO A 28 -7.00 14.94 14.99
N LYS A 29 -6.71 15.59 13.85
CA LYS A 29 -7.66 16.49 13.16
C LYS A 29 -8.67 15.72 12.29
N GLY A 30 -8.62 14.39 12.28
CA GLY A 30 -9.42 13.57 11.38
C GLY A 30 -9.04 13.78 9.91
N GLY A 31 -9.98 13.50 9.01
CA GLY A 31 -9.80 13.60 7.57
C GLY A 31 -10.09 12.28 6.85
N ARG A 32 -9.78 12.23 5.56
CA ARG A 32 -9.98 11.00 4.78
C ARG A 32 -9.03 9.92 5.30
N PRO A 33 -9.52 8.71 5.61
CA PRO A 33 -8.67 7.62 6.03
C PRO A 33 -7.65 7.30 4.92
N ARG A 34 -6.47 6.85 5.35
CA ARG A 34 -5.41 6.43 4.43
C ARG A 34 -5.88 5.16 3.69
N LEU A 35 -5.49 5.04 2.43
CA LEU A 35 -5.68 3.81 1.67
C LEU A 35 -4.81 2.69 2.28
N ASP A 36 -5.27 1.44 2.17
CA ASP A 36 -4.48 0.29 2.56
C ASP A 36 -3.19 0.22 1.74
N ASP A 37 -2.07 -0.06 2.41
CA ASP A 37 -0.74 -0.06 1.78
C ASP A 37 -0.63 -1.14 0.69
N GLU A 38 -1.33 -2.28 0.82
CA GLU A 38 -1.37 -3.34 -0.21
C GLU A 38 -2.07 -2.84 -1.48
N LEU A 39 -3.18 -2.12 -1.32
CA LEU A 39 -3.94 -1.55 -2.43
C LEU A 39 -3.17 -0.41 -3.10
N ALA A 40 -2.58 0.49 -2.30
CA ALA A 40 -1.79 1.61 -2.80
C ALA A 40 -0.61 1.15 -3.67
N LEU A 41 -0.06 -0.02 -3.37
CA LEU A 41 1.06 -0.61 -4.09
C LEU A 41 0.65 -1.40 -5.35
N ASN A 42 -0.62 -1.75 -5.50
CA ASN A 42 -1.12 -2.54 -6.63
C ASN A 42 -1.76 -1.71 -7.75
N GLY A 43 -2.03 -0.42 -7.50
CA GLY A 43 -2.49 0.54 -8.51
C GLY A 43 -3.99 0.51 -8.74
#